data_AF-A0A0W0TGM2-F1
#
_entry.id   AF-A0A0W0TGM2-F1
#
_cell.length_a   1.000
_cell.length_b   1.000
_cell.length_c   1.000
_cell.angle_alpha   90.00
_cell.angle_beta   90.00
_cell.angle_gamma   90.00
#
_symmetry.space_group_name_H-M   'P 1'
#
loop_
_entity.id
_entity.type
_entity.pdbx_description
1 polymer ?
#
loop_
_entity_poly.entity_id
_entity_poly.type
_entity_poly.pdbx_seq_one_letter_code
_entity_poly.pdbx_strand_id
1 'polypeptide(L)'
;MSYVTIEVEEKKKKKLLDLYHEFLSKEKSKAQAFNSLDEFKKSPGYQDLSEEEQEHFKHYEGKNVVVLVFDNAEQAIEFIEQAQLKGLLEKGQAEEVISQLSELNQSSYKMGM
;
A
#
# COMPACT_ATOMS: atom_id res chain seq x y z
N MET A 1 8.15 8.05 -0.35
CA MET A 1 6.91 7.48 0.21
C MET A 1 6.42 6.44 -0.77
N SER A 2 6.02 5.27 -0.28
CA SER A 2 5.50 4.17 -1.07
C SER A 2 4.01 3.98 -0.74
N TYR A 3 3.18 3.89 -1.77
CA TYR A 3 1.74 3.75 -1.63
C TYR A 3 1.34 2.31 -1.97
N VAL A 4 0.63 1.66 -1.05
CA VAL A 4 0.20 0.28 -1.22
C VAL A 4 -1.31 0.21 -1.22
N THR A 5 -1.88 -0.31 -2.30
CA THR A 5 -3.31 -0.55 -2.39
C THR A 5 -3.61 -2.00 -2.03
N ILE A 6 -4.43 -2.20 -1.02
CA ILE A 6 -4.84 -3.52 -0.57
C ILE A 6 -6.34 -3.66 -0.73
N GLU A 7 -6.77 -4.61 -1.55
CA GLU A 7 -8.17 -5.05 -1.56
C GLU A 7 -8.44 -5.88 -0.31
N VAL A 8 -9.38 -5.44 0.52
CA VAL A 8 -9.65 -6.11 1.79
C VAL A 8 -11.13 -6.08 2.08
N GLU A 9 -11.67 -7.21 2.50
CA GLU A 9 -13.05 -7.29 2.97
C GLU A 9 -13.26 -6.33 4.15
N GLU A 10 -14.40 -5.64 4.20
CA GLU A 10 -14.70 -4.64 5.24
C GLU A 10 -14.51 -5.18 6.67
N LYS A 11 -14.83 -6.47 6.89
CA LYS A 11 -14.64 -7.17 8.16
C LYS A 11 -13.17 -7.31 8.58
N LYS A 12 -12.24 -7.39 7.62
CA LYS A 12 -10.79 -7.51 7.83
C LYS A 12 -10.09 -6.15 7.80
N LYS A 13 -10.68 -5.15 7.13
CA LYS A 13 -10.17 -3.78 7.00
C LYS A 13 -9.77 -3.17 8.34
N LYS A 14 -10.65 -3.24 9.35
CA LYS A 14 -10.36 -2.69 10.68
C LYS A 14 -9.14 -3.34 11.32
N LYS A 15 -9.01 -4.67 11.22
CA LYS A 15 -7.86 -5.42 11.78
C LYS A 15 -6.56 -5.09 11.03
N LEU A 16 -6.65 -4.89 9.73
CA LEU A 16 -5.52 -4.52 8.90
C LEU A 16 -5.02 -3.11 9.19
N LEU A 17 -5.93 -2.14 9.37
CA LEU A 17 -5.58 -0.78 9.79
C LEU A 17 -4.99 -0.75 11.21
N ASP A 18 -5.55 -1.53 12.13
CA ASP A 18 -5.04 -1.64 13.50
C ASP A 18 -3.62 -2.20 13.52
N LEU A 19 -3.37 -3.27 12.75
CA LEU A 19 -2.03 -3.82 12.56
C LEU A 19 -1.07 -2.80 11.95
N TYR A 20 -1.52 -2.04 10.95
CA TYR A 20 -0.71 -1.02 10.27
C TYR A 20 -0.33 0.13 11.21
N HIS A 21 -1.26 0.58 12.04
CA HIS A 21 -1.01 1.58 13.07
C HIS A 21 0.00 1.06 14.11
N GLU A 22 -0.14 -0.19 14.55
CA GLU A 22 0.81 -0.81 15.49
C GLU A 22 2.21 -0.94 14.87
N PHE A 23 2.29 -1.36 13.61
CA PHE A 23 3.53 -1.52 12.86
C PHE A 23 4.29 -0.20 12.77
N LEU A 24 3.66 0.86 12.26
CA LEU A 24 4.32 2.17 12.13
C LEU A 24 4.60 2.85 13.47
N SER A 25 3.78 2.60 14.49
CA SER A 25 4.07 3.07 15.84
C SER A 25 5.36 2.48 16.39
N LYS A 26 5.70 1.23 16.05
CA LYS A 26 6.98 0.60 16.45
C LYS A 26 8.16 1.21 15.69
N GLU A 27 7.95 1.55 14.42
CA GLU A 27 8.94 2.20 13.57
C GLU A 27 9.08 3.71 13.79
N LYS A 28 8.35 4.28 14.75
CA LYS A 28 8.29 5.74 15.00
C LYS A 28 7.93 6.55 13.74
N SER A 29 7.19 5.92 12.82
CA SER A 29 6.77 6.49 11.55
C SER A 29 5.31 6.95 11.65
N LYS A 30 4.93 7.93 10.81
CA LYS A 30 3.56 8.47 10.85
C LYS A 30 2.62 7.57 10.06
N ALA A 31 1.69 6.92 10.75
CA ALA A 31 0.62 6.17 10.11
C ALA A 31 -0.27 7.09 9.27
N GLN A 32 -0.30 6.81 7.97
CA GLN A 32 -1.15 7.47 6.99
C GLN A 32 -1.84 6.40 6.17
N ALA A 33 -3.11 6.17 6.45
CA ALA A 33 -3.96 5.23 5.73
C ALA A 33 -5.22 5.94 5.24
N PHE A 34 -5.63 5.59 4.03
CA PHE A 34 -6.86 6.04 3.42
C PHE A 34 -7.82 4.87 3.31
N ASN A 35 -9.06 5.11 3.74
CA ASN A 35 -10.09 4.08 3.78
C ASN A 35 -10.63 3.71 2.40
N SER A 36 -10.36 4.52 1.38
CA SER A 36 -10.84 4.30 0.03
C SER A 36 -9.94 5.00 -0.97
N LEU A 37 -9.94 4.51 -2.21
CA LEU A 37 -9.27 5.14 -3.33
C LEU A 37 -9.71 6.60 -3.51
N ASP A 38 -11.01 6.88 -3.35
CA ASP A 38 -11.59 8.22 -3.44
C ASP A 38 -11.03 9.20 -2.40
N GLU A 39 -10.77 8.70 -1.20
CA GLU A 39 -10.18 9.48 -0.11
C GLU A 39 -8.70 9.77 -0.41
N PHE A 40 -7.98 8.77 -0.93
CA PHE A 40 -6.60 8.92 -1.37
C PHE A 40 -6.47 9.92 -2.54
N LYS A 41 -7.35 9.84 -3.55
CA LYS A 41 -7.39 10.74 -4.72
C LYS A 41 -7.53 12.23 -4.32
N LYS A 42 -8.16 12.50 -3.18
CA LYS A 42 -8.34 13.86 -2.63
C LYS A 42 -7.16 14.32 -1.77
N SER A 43 -6.24 13.41 -1.44
CA SER A 43 -5.07 13.72 -0.64
C SER A 43 -3.99 14.41 -1.46
N PRO A 44 -3.16 15.26 -0.85
CA PRO A 44 -2.01 15.87 -1.53
C PRO A 44 -1.03 14.81 -2.05
N GLY A 45 -0.94 13.66 -1.36
CA GLY A 45 -0.06 12.56 -1.78
C GLY A 45 -0.40 11.98 -3.14
N TYR A 46 -1.68 11.94 -3.53
CA TYR A 46 -2.09 11.47 -4.87
C TYR A 46 -1.85 12.53 -5.96
N GLN A 47 -1.97 13.81 -5.63
CA GLN A 47 -1.73 14.90 -6.57
C GLN A 47 -0.24 15.03 -6.94
N ASP A 48 0.65 14.55 -6.07
CA ASP A 48 2.10 14.54 -6.28
C ASP A 48 2.57 13.33 -7.12
N LEU A 49 1.70 12.31 -7.30
CA LEU A 49 2.01 11.13 -8.10
C LEU A 49 2.13 11.46 -9.59
N SER A 50 2.98 10.71 -10.29
CA SER A 50 3.08 10.77 -11.75
C SER A 50 1.82 10.21 -12.42
N GLU A 51 1.55 10.59 -13.67
CA GLU A 51 0.40 10.07 -14.42
C GLU A 51 0.38 8.54 -14.49
N GLU A 52 1.54 7.91 -14.70
CA GLU A 52 1.68 6.44 -14.71
C GLU A 52 1.24 5.81 -13.37
N GLU A 53 1.66 6.38 -12.24
CA GLU A 53 1.25 5.90 -10.91
C GLU A 53 -0.25 6.11 -10.71
N GLN A 54 -0.80 7.27 -11.11
CA GLN A 54 -2.22 7.55 -11.04
C GLN A 54 -3.06 6.58 -11.89
N GLU A 55 -2.55 6.15 -13.05
CA GLU A 55 -3.20 5.14 -13.90
C GLU A 55 -3.26 3.77 -13.23
N HIS A 56 -2.21 3.36 -12.50
CA HIS A 56 -2.24 2.12 -11.71
C HIS A 56 -3.41 2.11 -10.71
N PHE A 57 -3.73 3.26 -10.09
CA PHE A 57 -4.86 3.37 -9.17
C PHE A 57 -6.24 3.26 -9.85
N LYS A 58 -6.36 3.53 -11.16
CA LYS A 58 -7.64 3.40 -11.89
C LYS A 58 -8.12 1.94 -11.93
N HIS A 59 -7.23 0.96 -11.88
CA HIS A 59 -7.58 -0.47 -11.83
C HIS A 59 -8.33 -0.89 -10.56
N TYR A 60 -8.28 -0.05 -9.52
CA TYR A 60 -8.92 -0.27 -8.24
C TYR A 60 -10.20 0.58 -8.05
N GLU A 61 -10.63 1.30 -9.09
CA GLU A 61 -11.84 2.10 -9.05
C GLU A 61 -13.08 1.21 -8.86
N GLY A 62 -13.94 1.58 -7.89
CA GLY A 62 -15.13 0.79 -7.53
C GLY A 62 -14.85 -0.46 -6.67
N LYS A 63 -13.58 -0.74 -6.32
CA LYS A 63 -13.20 -1.86 -5.45
C LYS A 63 -13.10 -1.42 -3.99
N ASN A 64 -13.33 -2.37 -3.07
CA ASN A 64 -13.14 -2.15 -1.63
C ASN A 64 -11.66 -2.24 -1.28
N VAL A 65 -10.94 -1.15 -1.50
CA VAL A 65 -9.52 -1.04 -1.24
C VAL A 65 -9.21 -0.07 -0.12
N VAL A 66 -8.10 -0.32 0.56
CA VAL A 66 -7.43 0.65 1.43
C VAL A 66 -6.10 1.02 0.83
N VAL A 67 -5.70 2.27 0.99
CA VAL A 67 -4.39 2.75 0.58
C VAL A 67 -3.57 3.02 1.83
N LEU A 68 -2.45 2.32 1.97
CA LEU A 68 -1.51 2.48 3.08
C LEU A 68 -0.27 3.20 2.58
N VAL A 69 0.22 4.17 3.36
CA VAL A 69 1.40 4.95 3.01
C VAL A 69 2.58 4.49 3.86
N PHE A 70 3.71 4.20 3.24
CA PHE A 70 4.94 3.82 3.92
C PHE A 70 6.04 4.83 3.58
N ASP A 71 7.04 4.99 4.45
CA ASP A 71 8.17 5.86 4.12
C ASP A 71 8.99 5.26 2.97
N ASN A 72 9.14 3.92 2.97
CA ASN A 72 9.87 3.18 1.94
C ASN A 72 9.20 1.82 1.63
N ALA A 73 9.70 1.15 0.58
CA ALA A 73 9.17 -0.14 0.13
C ALA A 73 9.52 -1.30 1.07
N GLU A 74 10.62 -1.22 1.83
CA GLU A 74 11.00 -2.28 2.79
C GLU A 74 9.96 -2.38 3.91
N GLN A 75 9.56 -1.24 4.48
CA GLN A 75 8.47 -1.17 5.47
C GLN A 75 7.15 -1.73 4.92
N ALA A 76 6.85 -1.41 3.67
CA ALA A 76 5.67 -1.92 2.99
C ALA A 76 5.72 -3.45 2.86
N ILE A 77 6.86 -4.01 2.43
CA ILE A 77 7.05 -5.47 2.30
C ILE A 77 6.91 -6.15 3.66
N GLU A 78 7.61 -5.66 4.69
CA GLU A 78 7.55 -6.23 6.05
C GLU A 78 6.12 -6.22 6.60
N PHE A 79 5.38 -5.12 6.40
CA PHE A 79 3.98 -5.05 6.79
C PHE A 79 3.12 -6.09 6.07
N ILE A 80 3.28 -6.23 4.75
CA ILE A 80 2.52 -7.18 3.94
C ILE A 80 2.80 -8.61 4.38
N GLU A 81 4.04 -8.96 4.67
CA GLU A 81 4.42 -10.27 5.22
C GLU A 81 3.74 -10.51 6.58
N GLN A 82 3.74 -9.52 7.49
CA GLN A 82 3.06 -9.66 8.78
C GLN A 82 1.54 -9.82 8.64
N ALA A 83 0.92 -9.05 7.74
CA ALA A 83 -0.50 -9.13 7.47
C ALA A 83 -0.88 -10.48 6.83
N GLN A 84 -0.02 -11.05 5.98
CA GLN A 84 -0.17 -12.39 5.42
C GLN A 84 -0.03 -13.47 6.52
N LEU A 85 0.96 -13.36 7.41
CA LEU A 85 1.15 -14.30 8.53
C LEU A 85 -0.05 -14.29 9.49
N LYS A 86 -0.72 -13.14 9.64
CA LYS A 86 -1.93 -12.98 10.45
C LYS A 86 -3.22 -13.39 9.72
N GLY A 87 -3.14 -13.83 8.47
CA GLY A 87 -4.30 -14.23 7.66
C GLY A 87 -5.23 -13.05 7.28
N LEU A 88 -4.72 -11.82 7.36
CA LEU A 88 -5.44 -10.62 6.94
C LEU A 88 -5.39 -10.44 5.43
N LEU A 89 -4.29 -10.87 4.81
CA LEU A 89 -4.07 -10.93 3.37
C LEU A 89 -4.02 -12.38 2.89
N GLU A 90 -4.53 -12.62 1.69
CA GLU A 90 -4.31 -13.90 1.01
C GLU A 90 -2.89 -13.97 0.44
N LYS A 91 -2.32 -15.17 0.38
CA LYS A 91 -0.93 -15.37 -0.05
C LYS A 91 -0.68 -14.78 -1.45
N GLY A 92 -1.55 -15.08 -2.42
CA GLY A 92 -1.41 -14.56 -3.79
C GLY A 92 -1.48 -13.04 -3.87
N GLN A 93 -2.34 -12.42 -3.05
CA GLN A 93 -2.43 -10.96 -2.98
C GLN A 93 -1.17 -10.34 -2.35
N ALA A 94 -0.66 -10.93 -1.27
CA ALA A 94 0.57 -10.48 -0.64
C ALA A 94 1.77 -10.58 -1.60
N GLU A 95 1.90 -11.70 -2.31
CA GLU A 95 2.95 -11.91 -3.32
C GLU A 95 2.86 -10.91 -4.48
N GLU A 96 1.65 -10.61 -4.97
CA GLU A 96 1.43 -9.61 -6.02
C GLU A 96 1.86 -8.21 -5.57
N VAL A 97 1.45 -7.81 -4.36
CA VAL A 97 1.82 -6.51 -3.79
C VAL A 97 3.32 -6.39 -3.58
N ILE A 98 3.98 -7.43 -3.05
CA ILE A 98 5.44 -7.44 -2.84
C ILE A 98 6.18 -7.36 -4.20
N SER A 99 5.69 -8.06 -5.22
CA SER A 99 6.25 -8.01 -6.57
C SER A 99 6.14 -6.59 -7.16
N GLN A 100 4.97 -5.96 -7.06
CA GLN A 100 4.76 -4.58 -7.51
C GLN A 100 5.67 -3.58 -6.78
N LEU A 101 5.81 -3.72 -5.47
CA LEU A 101 6.71 -2.89 -4.66
C LEU A 101 8.18 -3.04 -5.10
N SER A 102 8.58 -4.28 -5.42
CA SER A 102 9.94 -4.57 -5.89
C SER A 102 10.16 -4.04 -7.31
N GLU A 103 9.18 -4.16 -8.20
CA GLU A 103 9.26 -3.63 -9.58
C GLU A 103 9.26 -2.11 -9.62
N LEU A 104 8.47 -1.44 -8.78
CA LEU A 104 8.48 0.02 -8.64
C LEU A 104 9.84 0.52 -8.10
N ASN A 105 10.46 -0.23 -7.19
CA ASN A 105 11.81 0.06 -6.69
C ASN A 105 12.89 -0.15 -7.77
N GLN A 106 12.77 -1.20 -8.58
CA GLN A 106 13.71 -1.52 -9.66
C GLN A 106 13.57 -0.64 -10.90
N SER A 107 12.36 -0.16 -11.21
CA SER A 107 12.12 0.71 -12.37
C SER A 107 12.80 2.07 -12.22
N SER A 108 12.99 2.54 -10.98
CA SER A 108 13.81 3.71 -10.65
C SER A 108 15.30 3.54 -10.96
N TYR A 109 15.79 2.30 -11.13
CA TYR A 109 17.19 1.99 -11.46
C TYR A 109 17.46 1.82 -12.96
N LYS A 110 16.43 1.72 -13.82
CA LYS A 110 16.62 1.49 -15.27
C LYS A 110 16.66 2.75 -16.15
N MET A 111 16.40 3.94 -15.61
CA MET A 111 16.63 5.22 -16.33
C MET A 111 18.06 5.77 -16.17
N GLY A 112 18.97 5.00 -15.59
CA GLY A 112 20.38 5.36 -15.39
C GLY A 112 21.38 4.64 -16.30
N MET A 113 20.97 4.21 -17.50
CA MET A 113 21.91 3.75 -18.55
C MET A 113 21.74 4.56 -19.83
#